data_AF-R0IZ83-F1
#
_entry.id   AF-R0IZ83-F1
#
_cell.length_a   1.000
_cell.length_b   1.000
_cell.length_c   1.000
_cell.angle_alpha   90.00
_cell.angle_beta   90.00
_cell.angle_gamma   90.00
#
_symmetry.space_group_name_H-M   'P 1'
#
loop_
_entity.id
_entity.type
_entity.pdbx_description
1 polymer ?
#
loop_
_entity_poly.entity_id
_entity_poly.type
_entity_poly.pdbx_seq_one_letter_code
_entity_poly.pdbx_strand_id
1 'polypeptide(L)'
;MSTRYEDEKISAHDATAQLSEHRTKPGGIAANLSPEKRMQVEKSLKRKLDARCSLFVLIYIMNYLDRNNIAAARLGGLEEDLGLSPTQYSTCLSILYVGYILMQVPSNMIINVISRPSIYIAAVMLLWGMISTLSGNVNSFGGMVAIRFCIGFVEAAFLPGALLILSKWYTRRELALRNAILFCGNLISNAFSSLVGAAVLGNMEGTLGHEAWRWLYWVEGAATMAIAIAAAFILPDLPHNTRGFTEEERAVAVLRMTEDVGEADKDSEEQSAFAGLFMAVKDVKIYVLSITFIAYVLGLSFNSYFPSLTKTLNFGKTETLLLSAPPWILSCFVSLVNAWHSDRQQERCWHIIGPVLVGIVGFIISMATSNTAARYVALFLQSSSYAGFIVVYSWISSSFPRPPAKRAVAIAMINALSQIGNICGSYVWNMTDNGYRNSYGVVTAMFGVTIIGCLIFRAMLIRLNKRLDEGIDTWVVHGDVAEQTAATEGVNLEEGMKIMAGYRYMT
;
A
#
# COMPACT_ATOMS: atom_id res chain seq x y z
N MET A 1 37.20 -55.73 -4.12
CA MET A 1 36.51 -54.48 -4.52
C MET A 1 35.26 -54.21 -3.68
N SER A 2 35.22 -54.66 -2.41
CA SER A 2 34.03 -54.58 -1.54
C SER A 2 34.28 -53.84 -0.22
N THR A 3 35.52 -53.50 0.11
CA THR A 3 35.89 -52.88 1.40
C THR A 3 36.01 -51.35 1.36
N ARG A 4 36.02 -50.73 0.17
CA ARG A 4 36.08 -49.26 0.03
C ARG A 4 34.70 -48.57 0.06
N TYR A 5 33.63 -49.34 -0.14
CA TYR A 5 32.25 -48.83 -0.19
C TYR A 5 31.58 -48.77 1.20
N GLU A 6 32.09 -49.53 2.19
CA GLU A 6 31.59 -49.50 3.57
C GLU A 6 32.23 -48.36 4.38
N ASP A 7 33.51 -48.06 4.18
CA ASP A 7 34.20 -46.96 4.87
C ASP A 7 33.67 -45.56 4.44
N GLU A 8 33.26 -45.38 3.18
CA GLU A 8 32.61 -44.14 2.72
C GLU A 8 31.18 -43.99 3.28
N LYS A 9 30.47 -45.08 3.53
CA LYS A 9 29.15 -45.04 4.17
C LYS A 9 29.23 -44.73 5.66
N ILE A 10 30.26 -45.21 6.36
CA ILE A 10 30.47 -44.91 7.79
C ILE A 10 30.87 -43.42 7.96
N SER A 11 31.72 -42.88 7.08
CA SER A 11 32.06 -41.44 7.06
C SER A 11 30.87 -40.53 6.70
N ALA A 12 30.00 -40.94 5.77
CA ALA A 12 28.80 -40.19 5.44
C ALA A 12 27.73 -40.26 6.55
N HIS A 13 27.63 -41.38 7.27
CA HIS A 13 26.71 -41.56 8.39
C HIS A 13 27.17 -40.80 9.64
N ASP A 14 28.48 -40.68 9.88
CA ASP A 14 29.06 -39.85 10.93
C ASP A 14 29.05 -38.35 10.56
N ALA A 15 29.20 -38.00 9.28
CA ALA A 15 29.02 -36.62 8.82
C ALA A 15 27.56 -36.16 8.86
N THR A 16 26.59 -37.05 8.58
CA THR A 16 25.16 -36.77 8.79
C THR A 16 24.74 -36.85 10.25
N ALA A 17 25.45 -37.61 11.10
CA ALA A 17 25.28 -37.55 12.56
C ALA A 17 25.84 -36.24 13.14
N GLN A 18 26.98 -35.74 12.66
CA GLN A 18 27.54 -34.44 13.05
C GLN A 18 26.74 -33.25 12.47
N LEU A 19 26.16 -33.38 11.28
CA LEU A 19 25.23 -32.39 10.71
C LEU A 19 23.83 -32.45 11.36
N SER A 20 23.43 -33.60 11.93
CA SER A 20 22.15 -33.72 12.66
C SER A 20 22.28 -33.31 14.13
N GLU A 21 23.44 -33.46 14.77
CA GLU A 21 23.71 -32.90 16.11
C GLU A 21 23.77 -31.36 16.13
N HIS A 22 23.99 -30.71 14.99
CA HIS A 22 23.85 -29.24 14.87
C HIS A 22 22.43 -28.76 14.55
N ARG A 23 21.49 -29.69 14.36
CA ARG A 23 20.06 -29.40 14.13
C ARG A 23 19.20 -30.02 15.22
N THR A 24 19.37 -29.58 16.48
CA THR A 24 18.28 -29.30 17.45
C THR A 24 18.85 -29.07 18.85
N LYS A 25 19.19 -27.80 19.14
CA LYS A 25 18.70 -27.17 20.36
C LYS A 25 18.20 -25.78 19.98
N PRO A 26 16.91 -25.45 20.12
CA PRO A 26 16.49 -24.07 20.25
C PRO A 26 16.96 -23.61 21.64
N GLY A 27 18.27 -23.42 21.78
CA GLY A 27 18.93 -22.96 23.00
C GLY A 27 19.56 -21.60 22.81
N GLY A 28 19.01 -20.77 21.91
CA GLY A 28 19.37 -19.37 21.82
C GLY A 28 18.97 -18.64 23.11
N ILE A 29 19.64 -17.52 23.41
CA ILE A 29 19.38 -16.66 24.58
C ILE A 29 17.87 -16.51 24.86
N ALA A 30 17.05 -16.36 23.81
CA ALA A 30 15.60 -16.20 23.91
C ALA A 30 14.81 -17.42 24.42
N ALA A 31 15.24 -18.64 24.12
CA ALA A 31 14.57 -19.87 24.57
C ALA A 31 14.87 -20.22 26.03
N ASN A 32 15.98 -19.68 26.56
CA ASN A 32 16.40 -19.87 27.95
C ASN A 32 15.90 -18.75 28.90
N LEU A 33 15.18 -17.75 28.39
CA LEU A 33 14.60 -16.67 29.20
C LEU A 33 13.37 -17.18 29.97
N SER A 34 13.22 -16.74 31.22
CA SER A 34 11.97 -16.95 31.96
C SER A 34 10.80 -16.28 31.23
N PRO A 35 9.57 -16.81 31.32
CA PRO A 35 8.41 -16.25 30.62
C PRO A 35 8.17 -14.76 30.91
N GLU A 36 8.37 -14.34 32.16
CA GLU A 36 8.24 -12.94 32.57
C GLU A 36 9.30 -12.05 31.92
N LYS A 37 10.56 -12.51 31.88
CA LYS A 37 11.65 -11.75 31.27
C LYS A 37 11.48 -11.67 29.75
N ARG A 38 11.01 -12.75 29.12
CA ARG A 38 10.67 -12.79 27.69
C ARG A 38 9.59 -11.76 27.35
N MET A 39 8.52 -11.67 28.14
CA MET A 39 7.45 -10.67 27.95
C MET A 39 7.97 -9.22 28.09
N GLN A 40 8.85 -8.96 29.05
CA GLN A 40 9.46 -7.62 29.23
C GLN A 40 10.34 -7.22 28.04
N VAL A 41 11.21 -8.14 27.58
CA VAL A 41 12.08 -7.92 26.42
C VAL A 41 11.24 -7.72 25.16
N GLU A 42 10.19 -8.51 24.97
CA GLU A 42 9.26 -8.38 23.85
C GLU A 42 8.54 -7.01 23.85
N LYS A 43 8.11 -6.51 25.01
CA LYS A 43 7.49 -5.18 25.14
C LYS A 43 8.47 -4.05 24.82
N SER A 44 9.73 -4.16 25.26
CA SER A 44 10.81 -3.21 24.90
C SER A 44 11.09 -3.22 23.40
N LEU A 45 11.26 -4.42 22.84
CA LEU A 45 11.49 -4.65 21.41
C LEU A 45 10.38 -3.97 20.58
N LYS A 46 9.11 -4.28 20.86
CA LYS A 46 7.97 -3.72 20.11
C LYS A 46 7.95 -2.20 20.17
N ARG A 47 8.14 -1.59 21.34
CA ARG A 47 8.15 -0.13 21.48
C ARG A 47 9.26 0.53 20.65
N LYS A 48 10.48 -0.03 20.69
CA LYS A 48 11.60 0.47 19.87
C LYS A 48 11.30 0.31 18.38
N LEU A 49 10.64 -0.79 18.02
CA LEU A 49 10.34 -1.11 16.63
C LEU A 49 9.21 -0.25 16.07
N ASP A 50 8.11 -0.11 16.80
CA ASP A 50 6.99 0.77 16.47
C ASP A 50 7.51 2.24 16.31
N ALA A 51 8.39 2.70 17.20
CA ALA A 51 8.98 4.04 17.13
C ALA A 51 9.92 4.26 15.92
N ARG A 52 10.55 3.21 15.40
CA ARG A 52 11.38 3.30 14.18
C ARG A 52 10.55 3.12 12.92
N CYS A 53 9.58 2.20 12.96
CA CYS A 53 8.67 1.93 11.85
C CYS A 53 7.66 3.05 11.64
N SER A 54 7.39 3.90 12.64
CA SER A 54 6.59 5.12 12.44
C SER A 54 7.22 6.05 11.39
N LEU A 55 8.54 5.94 11.16
CA LEU A 55 9.20 6.66 10.08
C LEU A 55 8.68 6.24 8.70
N PHE A 56 8.24 4.98 8.50
CA PHE A 56 7.59 4.58 7.24
C PHE A 56 6.33 5.38 6.95
N VAL A 57 5.57 5.77 7.99
CA VAL A 57 4.39 6.63 7.83
C VAL A 57 4.82 8.00 7.30
N LEU A 58 5.88 8.58 7.88
CA LEU A 58 6.41 9.86 7.41
C LEU A 58 6.96 9.77 5.99
N ILE A 59 7.68 8.71 5.65
CA ILE A 59 8.19 8.49 4.29
C ILE A 59 7.04 8.34 3.30
N TYR A 60 5.98 7.62 3.67
CA TYR A 60 4.80 7.46 2.83
C TYR A 60 4.03 8.78 2.66
N ILE A 61 4.00 9.61 3.71
CA ILE A 61 3.46 10.97 3.62
C ILE A 61 4.26 11.77 2.59
N MET A 62 5.59 11.77 2.67
CA MET A 62 6.45 12.49 1.71
C MET A 62 6.26 11.97 0.28
N ASN A 63 6.14 10.66 0.09
CA ASN A 63 5.90 10.06 -1.22
C ASN A 63 4.61 10.56 -1.89
N TYR A 64 3.50 10.63 -1.15
CA TYR A 64 2.25 11.13 -1.71
C TYR A 64 2.19 12.64 -1.80
N LEU A 65 2.93 13.33 -0.94
CA LEU A 65 3.11 14.78 -1.02
C LEU A 65 3.75 15.12 -2.37
N ASP A 66 4.88 14.49 -2.72
CA ASP A 66 5.57 14.66 -4.02
C ASP A 66 4.62 14.45 -5.22
N ARG A 67 3.76 13.42 -5.17
CA ARG A 67 2.77 13.14 -6.24
C ARG A 67 1.73 14.24 -6.40
N ASN A 68 1.22 14.74 -5.27
CA ASN A 68 0.10 15.67 -5.23
C ASN A 68 0.53 17.13 -5.41
N ASN A 69 1.82 17.43 -5.25
CA ASN A 69 2.36 18.78 -5.40
C ASN A 69 2.03 19.46 -6.71
N ILE A 70 1.90 18.70 -7.79
CA ILE A 70 1.50 19.25 -9.08
C ILE A 70 0.12 19.90 -9.05
N ALA A 71 -0.80 19.34 -8.26
CA ALA A 71 -2.16 19.85 -8.12
C ALA A 71 -2.17 21.22 -7.42
N ALA A 72 -1.30 21.39 -6.42
CA ALA A 72 -1.07 22.67 -5.76
C ALA A 72 -0.28 23.64 -6.65
N ALA A 73 0.81 23.17 -7.28
CA ALA A 73 1.63 23.96 -8.22
C ALA A 73 0.83 24.49 -9.41
N ARG A 74 -0.21 23.77 -9.85
CA ARG A 74 -1.16 24.25 -10.85
C ARG A 74 -1.85 25.54 -10.44
N LEU A 75 -2.25 25.67 -9.16
CA LEU A 75 -2.78 26.93 -8.62
C LEU A 75 -1.69 28.01 -8.52
N GLY A 76 -0.43 27.61 -8.46
CA GLY A 76 0.77 28.44 -8.41
C GLY A 76 1.32 28.92 -9.75
N GLY A 77 0.56 28.79 -10.85
CA GLY A 77 1.00 29.30 -12.17
C GLY A 77 1.82 28.30 -13.00
N LEU A 78 1.96 27.04 -12.57
CA LEU A 78 2.77 26.03 -13.29
C LEU A 78 2.37 25.86 -14.77
N GLU A 79 1.07 25.88 -15.08
CA GLU A 79 0.61 25.75 -16.47
C GLU A 79 0.97 26.97 -17.33
N GLU A 80 0.93 28.17 -16.73
CA GLU A 80 1.22 29.45 -17.41
C GLU A 80 2.73 29.61 -17.64
N ASP A 81 3.55 29.34 -16.62
CA ASP A 81 5.03 29.44 -16.68
C ASP A 81 5.64 28.45 -17.68
N LEU A 82 5.09 27.25 -17.79
CA LEU A 82 5.58 26.20 -18.70
C LEU A 82 4.85 26.16 -20.05
N GLY A 83 3.83 26.99 -20.25
CA GLY A 83 3.01 27.00 -21.46
C GLY A 83 2.29 25.67 -21.74
N LEU A 84 1.79 25.01 -20.68
CA LEU A 84 1.14 23.70 -20.80
C LEU A 84 -0.31 23.82 -21.27
N SER A 85 -0.67 23.02 -22.26
CA SER A 85 -2.07 22.73 -22.55
C SER A 85 -2.69 21.81 -21.48
N PRO A 86 -4.02 21.80 -21.30
CA PRO A 86 -4.69 20.89 -20.35
C PRO A 86 -4.35 19.41 -20.58
N THR A 87 -4.24 19.00 -21.85
CA THR A 87 -3.86 17.63 -22.23
C THR A 87 -2.41 17.31 -21.84
N GLN A 88 -1.51 18.28 -21.98
CA GLN A 88 -0.11 18.13 -21.54
C GLN A 88 -0.03 18.04 -20.02
N TYR A 89 -0.76 18.87 -19.27
CA TYR A 89 -0.84 18.75 -17.80
C TYR A 89 -1.31 17.35 -17.37
N SER A 90 -2.36 16.83 -18.00
CA SER A 90 -2.85 15.47 -17.73
C SER A 90 -1.85 14.38 -18.09
N THR A 91 -1.04 14.61 -19.11
CA THR A 91 0.05 13.69 -19.48
C THR A 91 1.16 13.72 -18.43
N CYS A 92 1.47 14.87 -17.85
CA CYS A 92 2.42 14.98 -16.73
C CYS A 92 1.92 14.23 -15.47
N LEU A 93 0.61 14.18 -15.24
CA LEU A 93 0.01 13.37 -14.17
C LEU A 93 0.12 11.86 -14.48
N SER A 94 -0.28 11.45 -15.69
CA SER A 94 -0.42 10.04 -16.04
C SER A 94 0.92 9.32 -16.15
N ILE A 95 1.96 9.99 -16.67
CA ILE A 95 3.27 9.37 -16.95
C ILE A 95 3.99 8.88 -15.69
N LEU A 96 3.72 9.50 -14.53
CA LEU A 96 4.25 9.04 -13.24
C LEU A 96 3.76 7.62 -12.95
N TYR A 97 2.47 7.35 -13.16
CA TYR A 97 1.89 6.03 -12.93
C TYR A 97 2.39 4.99 -13.93
N VAL A 98 2.71 5.40 -15.16
CA VAL A 98 3.36 4.51 -16.15
C VAL A 98 4.74 4.04 -15.64
N GLY A 99 5.59 4.99 -15.20
CA GLY A 99 6.89 4.65 -14.61
C GLY A 99 6.75 3.76 -13.36
N TYR A 100 5.75 4.07 -12.52
CA TYR A 100 5.45 3.31 -11.30
C TYR A 100 5.08 1.86 -11.60
N ILE A 101 4.15 1.61 -12.54
CA ILE A 101 3.72 0.25 -12.92
C ILE A 101 4.90 -0.57 -13.45
N LEU A 102 5.72 0.03 -14.32
CA LEU A 102 6.87 -0.67 -14.93
C LEU A 102 7.89 -1.14 -13.89
N MET A 103 8.13 -0.33 -12.86
CA MET A 103 9.15 -0.64 -11.84
C MET A 103 8.58 -1.35 -10.60
N GLN A 104 7.25 -1.46 -10.44
CA GLN A 104 6.64 -2.11 -9.28
C GLN A 104 7.01 -3.59 -9.14
N VAL A 105 7.02 -4.35 -10.23
CA VAL A 105 7.41 -5.77 -10.21
C VAL A 105 8.92 -5.95 -10.08
N PRO A 106 9.78 -5.31 -10.90
CA PRO A 106 11.22 -5.44 -10.78
C PRO A 106 11.75 -4.99 -9.41
N SER A 107 11.25 -3.87 -8.86
CA SER A 107 11.69 -3.38 -7.55
C SER A 107 11.39 -4.37 -6.41
N ASN A 108 10.22 -5.04 -6.47
CA ASN A 108 9.87 -6.07 -5.51
C ASN A 108 10.81 -7.29 -5.58
N MET A 109 11.28 -7.64 -6.78
CA MET A 109 12.28 -8.71 -6.94
C MET A 109 13.65 -8.29 -6.39
N ILE A 110 14.09 -7.06 -6.71
CA ILE A 110 15.38 -6.52 -6.28
C ILE A 110 15.46 -6.48 -4.76
N ILE A 111 14.41 -6.00 -4.08
CA ILE A 111 14.49 -5.82 -2.63
C ILE A 111 14.61 -7.14 -1.85
N ASN A 112 14.10 -8.25 -2.40
CA ASN A 112 14.24 -9.56 -1.76
C ASN A 112 15.69 -10.09 -1.76
N VAL A 113 16.54 -9.58 -2.66
CA VAL A 113 17.96 -9.98 -2.76
C VAL A 113 18.86 -9.07 -1.92
N ILE A 114 18.36 -7.91 -1.50
CA ILE A 114 19.15 -6.91 -0.79
C ILE A 114 19.32 -7.27 0.69
N SER A 115 20.59 -7.34 1.12
CA SER A 115 20.98 -7.68 2.50
C SER A 115 20.71 -6.58 3.54
N ARG A 116 20.59 -5.31 3.09
CA ARG A 116 20.23 -4.15 3.92
C ARG A 116 19.09 -3.32 3.31
N PRO A 117 17.83 -3.76 3.50
CA PRO A 117 16.67 -3.06 2.96
C PRO A 117 16.53 -1.60 3.45
N SER A 118 17.00 -1.27 4.66
CA SER A 118 16.88 0.10 5.19
C SER A 118 17.69 1.11 4.36
N ILE A 119 18.94 0.77 4.03
CA ILE A 119 19.83 1.61 3.24
C ILE A 119 19.31 1.72 1.81
N TYR A 120 18.77 0.63 1.25
CA TYR A 120 18.17 0.66 -0.07
C TYR A 120 16.97 1.62 -0.12
N ILE A 121 16.03 1.51 0.82
CA ILE A 121 14.87 2.42 0.88
C ILE A 121 15.33 3.87 1.09
N ALA A 122 16.32 4.11 1.94
CA ALA A 122 16.87 5.45 2.16
C ALA A 122 17.57 6.02 0.91
N ALA A 123 18.32 5.19 0.17
CA ALA A 123 18.99 5.61 -1.06
C ALA A 123 17.98 5.91 -2.18
N VAL A 124 16.95 5.06 -2.32
CA VAL A 124 15.82 5.29 -3.23
C VAL A 124 15.07 6.57 -2.85
N MET A 125 14.87 6.80 -1.53
CA MET A 125 14.27 8.03 -1.00
C MET A 125 15.07 9.28 -1.32
N LEU A 126 16.38 9.21 -1.15
CA LEU A 126 17.27 10.31 -1.47
C LEU A 126 17.25 10.61 -2.96
N LEU A 127 17.25 9.58 -3.81
CA LEU A 127 17.19 9.72 -5.26
C LEU A 127 15.85 10.32 -5.71
N TRP A 128 14.70 9.84 -5.20
CA TRP A 128 13.42 10.44 -5.58
C TRP A 128 13.29 11.88 -5.07
N GLY A 129 13.77 12.19 -3.86
CA GLY A 129 13.75 13.54 -3.30
C GLY A 129 14.61 14.52 -4.12
N MET A 130 15.75 14.05 -4.61
CA MET A 130 16.60 14.80 -5.53
C MET A 130 15.88 15.07 -6.86
N ILE A 131 15.27 14.04 -7.46
CA ILE A 131 14.53 14.20 -8.72
C ILE A 131 13.31 15.10 -8.53
N SER A 132 12.60 15.00 -7.39
CA SER A 132 11.49 15.89 -7.03
C SER A 132 11.96 17.34 -6.95
N THR A 133 13.09 17.61 -6.28
CA THR A 133 13.72 18.94 -6.22
C THR A 133 14.02 19.49 -7.61
N LEU A 134 14.53 18.65 -8.52
CA LEU A 134 14.83 19.04 -9.91
C LEU A 134 13.57 19.41 -10.71
N SER A 135 12.37 19.00 -10.29
CA SER A 135 11.11 19.43 -10.90
C SER A 135 10.94 20.95 -10.88
N GLY A 136 11.42 21.62 -9.82
CA GLY A 136 11.39 23.09 -9.72
C GLY A 136 12.28 23.80 -10.74
N ASN A 137 13.22 23.09 -11.38
CA ASN A 137 14.15 23.65 -12.37
C ASN A 137 13.70 23.44 -13.82
N VAL A 138 12.58 22.74 -14.02
CA VAL A 138 12.05 22.47 -15.36
C VAL A 138 11.51 23.73 -15.99
N ASN A 139 11.74 23.89 -17.30
CA ASN A 139 11.26 25.02 -18.10
C ASN A 139 10.50 24.59 -19.36
N SER A 140 10.17 23.30 -19.50
CA SER A 140 9.46 22.79 -20.66
C SER A 140 8.58 21.58 -20.34
N PHE A 141 7.56 21.35 -21.16
CA PHE A 141 6.72 20.15 -21.08
C PHE A 141 7.54 18.85 -21.10
N GLY A 142 8.48 18.72 -22.03
CA GLY A 142 9.32 17.52 -22.15
C GLY A 142 10.15 17.26 -20.90
N GLY A 143 10.72 18.31 -20.30
CA GLY A 143 11.43 18.21 -19.02
C GLY A 143 10.53 17.75 -17.87
N MET A 144 9.29 18.27 -17.82
CA MET A 144 8.33 17.89 -16.77
C MET A 144 7.91 16.43 -16.91
N VAL A 145 7.63 15.98 -18.14
CA VAL A 145 7.29 14.58 -18.43
C VAL A 145 8.45 13.64 -18.06
N ALA A 146 9.68 13.97 -18.44
CA ALA A 146 10.85 13.16 -18.14
C ALA A 146 11.08 13.01 -16.63
N ILE A 147 11.05 14.12 -15.89
CA ILE A 147 11.21 14.11 -14.44
C ILE A 147 10.09 13.30 -13.78
N ARG A 148 8.84 13.46 -14.22
CA ARG A 148 7.70 12.69 -13.67
C ARG A 148 7.78 11.21 -13.91
N PHE A 149 8.21 10.79 -15.09
CA PHE A 149 8.47 9.39 -15.37
C PHE A 149 9.55 8.84 -14.43
N CYS A 150 10.67 9.56 -14.27
CA CYS A 150 11.77 9.15 -13.40
C CYS A 150 11.35 9.08 -11.93
N ILE A 151 10.54 10.02 -11.44
CA ILE A 151 9.96 9.98 -10.08
C ILE A 151 9.14 8.69 -9.93
N GLY A 152 8.18 8.45 -10.81
CA GLY A 152 7.34 7.24 -10.75
C GLY A 152 8.16 5.95 -10.78
N PHE A 153 9.20 5.91 -11.62
CA PHE A 153 10.11 4.77 -11.73
C PHE A 153 10.87 4.51 -10.42
N VAL A 154 11.43 5.54 -9.79
CA VAL A 154 12.22 5.38 -8.55
C VAL A 154 11.31 5.09 -7.34
N GLU A 155 10.16 5.76 -7.23
CA GLU A 155 9.23 5.60 -6.10
C GLU A 155 8.61 4.20 -5.98
N ALA A 156 8.53 3.45 -7.09
CA ALA A 156 7.88 2.14 -7.13
C ALA A 156 8.46 1.14 -6.11
N ALA A 157 9.72 1.31 -5.71
CA ALA A 157 10.40 0.44 -4.77
C ALA A 157 10.00 0.66 -3.30
N PHE A 158 9.43 1.82 -2.95
CA PHE A 158 9.14 2.17 -1.56
C PHE A 158 8.10 1.24 -0.93
N LEU A 159 6.91 1.14 -1.52
CA LEU A 159 5.78 0.44 -0.90
C LEU A 159 6.05 -1.06 -0.72
N PRO A 160 6.52 -1.82 -1.74
CA PRO A 160 6.93 -3.21 -1.55
C PRO A 160 8.01 -3.34 -0.47
N GLY A 161 8.95 -2.40 -0.41
CA GLY A 161 10.03 -2.46 0.55
C GLY A 161 9.64 -2.22 1.99
N ALA A 162 8.78 -1.23 2.23
CA ALA A 162 8.22 -0.97 3.55
C ALA A 162 7.42 -2.20 4.04
N LEU A 163 6.59 -2.78 3.18
CA LEU A 163 5.81 -3.98 3.53
C LEU A 163 6.71 -5.20 3.81
N LEU A 164 7.79 -5.39 3.05
CA LEU A 164 8.76 -6.45 3.29
C LEU A 164 9.39 -6.30 4.68
N ILE A 165 9.92 -5.13 5.01
CA ILE A 165 10.57 -4.91 6.32
C ILE A 165 9.57 -5.14 7.45
N LEU A 166 8.35 -4.60 7.36
CA LEU A 166 7.31 -4.82 8.35
C LEU A 166 6.99 -6.33 8.52
N SER A 167 6.92 -7.08 7.41
CA SER A 167 6.64 -8.52 7.44
C SER A 167 7.73 -9.37 8.11
N LYS A 168 8.98 -8.87 8.17
CA LYS A 168 10.10 -9.57 8.80
C LYS A 168 10.25 -9.31 10.30
N TRP A 169 9.48 -8.36 10.84
CA TRP A 169 9.59 -7.92 12.23
C TRP A 169 8.30 -8.09 13.04
N TYR A 170 7.15 -8.02 12.37
CA TYR A 170 5.84 -8.15 12.99
C TYR A 170 5.20 -9.49 12.64
N THR A 171 4.55 -10.10 13.63
CA THR A 171 3.74 -11.30 13.43
C THR A 171 2.50 -10.98 12.58
N ARG A 172 1.86 -12.00 12.02
CA ARG A 172 0.69 -11.82 11.14
C ARG A 172 -0.44 -11.03 11.80
N ARG A 173 -0.69 -11.26 13.11
CA ARG A 173 -1.70 -10.53 13.90
C ARG A 173 -1.34 -9.05 14.10
N GLU A 174 -0.05 -8.75 14.23
CA GLU A 174 0.44 -7.39 14.43
C GLU A 174 0.50 -6.60 13.13
N LEU A 175 0.84 -7.27 12.02
CA LEU A 175 1.10 -6.67 10.71
C LEU A 175 -0.12 -5.95 10.12
N ALA A 176 -1.34 -6.49 10.30
CA ALA A 176 -2.57 -5.89 9.78
C ALA A 176 -2.78 -4.46 10.29
N LEU A 177 -2.63 -4.25 11.60
CA LEU A 177 -2.75 -2.92 12.22
C LEU A 177 -1.67 -1.95 11.71
N ARG A 178 -0.41 -2.41 11.60
CA ARG A 178 0.69 -1.54 11.16
C ARG A 178 0.56 -1.15 9.69
N ASN A 179 0.11 -2.07 8.84
CA ASN A 179 -0.21 -1.77 7.45
C ASN A 179 -1.36 -0.75 7.37
N ALA A 180 -2.42 -0.89 8.19
CA ALA A 180 -3.49 0.10 8.24
C ALA A 180 -2.99 1.50 8.65
N ILE A 181 -2.11 1.59 9.65
CA ILE A 181 -1.48 2.86 10.06
C ILE A 181 -0.62 3.44 8.92
N LEU A 182 0.15 2.60 8.22
CA LEU A 182 0.93 3.02 7.05
C LEU A 182 0.01 3.63 5.98
N PHE A 183 -1.07 2.94 5.61
CA PHE A 183 -2.01 3.44 4.61
C PHE A 183 -2.74 4.72 5.03
N CYS A 184 -2.96 4.95 6.33
CA CYS A 184 -3.51 6.23 6.81
C CYS A 184 -2.60 7.42 6.49
N GLY A 185 -1.29 7.19 6.35
CA GLY A 185 -0.34 8.22 5.90
C GLY A 185 -0.73 8.85 4.56
N ASN A 186 -1.33 8.09 3.64
CA ASN A 186 -1.81 8.60 2.35
C ASN A 186 -2.92 9.66 2.49
N LEU A 187 -3.84 9.49 3.44
CA LEU A 187 -4.93 10.45 3.63
C LEU A 187 -4.41 11.73 4.29
N ILE A 188 -3.52 11.58 5.26
CA ILE A 188 -2.89 12.70 5.96
C ILE A 188 -2.02 13.51 5.00
N SER A 189 -1.32 12.88 4.06
CA SER A 189 -0.50 13.59 3.08
C SER A 189 -1.30 14.49 2.15
N ASN A 190 -2.56 14.15 1.82
CA ASN A 190 -3.41 15.03 1.01
C ASN A 190 -3.76 16.33 1.75
N ALA A 191 -4.06 16.23 3.04
CA ALA A 191 -4.29 17.40 3.88
C ALA A 191 -3.00 18.23 4.00
N PHE A 192 -1.88 17.57 4.29
CA PHE A 192 -0.59 18.23 4.51
C PHE A 192 -0.06 18.91 3.23
N SER A 193 -0.16 18.26 2.06
CA SER A 193 0.21 18.86 0.76
C SER A 193 -0.59 20.13 0.47
N SER A 194 -1.88 20.17 0.83
CA SER A 194 -2.69 21.39 0.68
C SER A 194 -2.22 22.51 1.62
N LEU A 195 -1.84 22.18 2.86
CA LEU A 195 -1.33 23.16 3.84
C LEU A 195 0.05 23.71 3.46
N VAL A 196 0.98 22.83 3.03
CA VAL A 196 2.30 23.25 2.55
C VAL A 196 2.16 24.09 1.29
N GLY A 197 1.29 23.67 0.36
CA GLY A 197 0.90 24.47 -0.80
C GLY A 197 0.42 25.87 -0.41
N ALA A 198 -0.48 26.00 0.57
CA ALA A 198 -0.95 27.30 1.04
C ALA A 198 0.19 28.17 1.61
N ALA A 199 1.07 27.57 2.41
CA ALA A 199 2.18 28.27 3.04
C ALA A 199 3.23 28.75 2.02
N VAL A 200 3.61 27.90 1.07
CA VAL A 200 4.60 28.24 0.05
C VAL A 200 4.01 29.21 -0.98
N LEU A 201 2.86 28.87 -1.56
CA LEU A 201 2.25 29.67 -2.62
C LEU A 201 1.71 31.02 -2.17
N GLY A 202 1.48 31.20 -0.86
CA GLY A 202 1.06 32.47 -0.27
C GLY A 202 2.21 33.41 0.11
N ASN A 203 3.43 32.89 0.31
CA ASN A 203 4.55 33.68 0.87
C ASN A 203 5.79 33.74 -0.02
N MET A 204 5.94 32.86 -1.01
CA MET A 204 7.19 32.69 -1.76
C MET A 204 7.14 33.19 -3.21
N GLU A 205 6.07 33.89 -3.59
CA GLU A 205 5.94 34.48 -4.93
C GLU A 205 7.03 35.52 -5.19
N GLY A 206 7.76 35.39 -6.31
CA GLY A 206 8.88 36.27 -6.67
C GLY A 206 10.12 36.17 -5.78
N THR A 207 10.16 35.23 -4.82
CA THR A 207 11.31 35.06 -3.92
C THR A 207 12.50 34.54 -4.73
N LEU A 208 13.65 35.23 -4.60
CA LEU A 208 14.85 35.02 -5.45
C LEU A 208 14.57 35.12 -6.97
N GLY A 209 13.51 35.83 -7.38
CA GLY A 209 13.14 35.98 -8.79
C GLY A 209 12.48 34.75 -9.41
N HIS A 210 11.96 33.83 -8.58
CA HIS A 210 11.29 32.62 -9.04
C HIS A 210 9.81 32.59 -8.63
N GLU A 211 8.99 31.98 -9.48
CA GLU A 211 7.57 31.69 -9.23
C GLU A 211 7.40 30.78 -8.02
N ALA A 212 6.35 30.98 -7.24
CA ALA A 212 6.13 30.26 -5.98
C ALA A 212 5.99 28.74 -6.16
N TRP A 213 5.52 28.27 -7.33
CA TRP A 213 5.36 26.83 -7.58
C TRP A 213 6.70 26.08 -7.61
N ARG A 214 7.81 26.73 -7.96
CA ARG A 214 9.14 26.11 -7.98
C ARG A 214 9.65 25.86 -6.57
N TRP A 215 9.40 26.81 -5.68
CA TRP A 215 9.71 26.71 -4.26
C TRP A 215 9.01 25.53 -3.58
N LEU A 216 7.82 25.16 -4.05
CA LEU A 216 7.09 23.99 -3.56
C LEU A 216 7.97 22.73 -3.69
N TYR A 217 8.45 22.46 -4.91
CA TYR A 217 9.34 21.33 -5.18
C TYR A 217 10.69 21.42 -4.47
N TRP A 218 11.28 22.61 -4.37
CA TRP A 218 12.58 22.76 -3.69
C TRP A 218 12.50 22.52 -2.19
N VAL A 219 11.51 23.09 -1.52
CA VAL A 219 11.34 22.95 -0.07
C VAL A 219 10.98 21.52 0.30
N GLU A 220 10.02 20.93 -0.42
CA GLU A 220 9.53 19.58 -0.12
C GLU A 220 10.55 18.52 -0.52
N GLY A 221 11.20 18.67 -1.69
CA GLY A 221 12.29 17.80 -2.10
C GLY A 221 13.48 17.83 -1.14
N ALA A 222 13.85 19.02 -0.63
CA ALA A 222 14.89 19.14 0.41
C ALA A 222 14.49 18.47 1.73
N ALA A 223 13.24 18.65 2.17
CA ALA A 223 12.72 17.98 3.37
C ALA A 223 12.74 16.45 3.20
N THR A 224 12.31 15.95 2.04
CA THR A 224 12.35 14.52 1.68
C THR A 224 13.79 13.98 1.74
N MET A 225 14.76 14.69 1.17
CA MET A 225 16.17 14.28 1.23
C MET A 225 16.72 14.27 2.67
N ALA A 226 16.36 15.25 3.50
CA ALA A 226 16.76 15.27 4.91
C ALA A 226 16.19 14.08 5.69
N ILE A 227 14.91 13.74 5.45
CA ILE A 227 14.27 12.55 6.03
C ILE A 227 14.91 11.27 5.50
N ALA A 228 15.31 11.23 4.22
CA ALA A 228 16.02 10.10 3.62
C ALA A 228 17.33 9.78 4.35
N ILE A 229 18.12 10.83 4.61
CA ILE A 229 19.39 10.71 5.34
C ILE A 229 19.12 10.19 6.75
N ALA A 230 18.12 10.74 7.45
CA ALA A 230 17.73 10.24 8.77
C ALA A 230 17.25 8.78 8.73
N ALA A 231 16.50 8.40 7.69
CA ALA A 231 15.99 7.04 7.50
C ALA A 231 17.10 6.00 7.38
N ALA A 232 18.23 6.34 6.76
CA ALA A 232 19.39 5.46 6.66
C ALA A 232 19.98 5.06 8.03
N PHE A 233 19.75 5.86 9.08
CA PHE A 233 20.24 5.59 10.43
C PHE A 233 19.16 5.06 11.38
N ILE A 234 17.89 5.43 11.16
CA ILE A 234 16.78 5.12 12.06
C ILE A 234 16.06 3.82 11.68
N LEU A 235 15.90 3.53 10.38
CA LEU A 235 15.12 2.38 9.92
C LEU A 235 15.79 1.06 10.35
N PRO A 236 14.99 0.07 10.80
CA PRO A 236 15.52 -1.25 11.13
C PRO A 236 15.85 -2.02 9.85
N ASP A 237 17.04 -2.63 9.80
CA ASP A 237 17.35 -3.71 8.85
C ASP A 237 16.70 -5.02 9.30
N LEU A 238 17.03 -6.13 8.62
CA LEU A 238 16.59 -7.48 9.00
C LEU A 238 17.03 -7.86 10.43
N PRO A 239 16.31 -8.77 11.12
CA PRO A 239 16.60 -9.14 12.52
C PRO A 239 18.05 -9.51 12.82
N HIS A 240 18.77 -10.09 11.86
CA HIS A 240 20.16 -10.50 11.99
C HIS A 240 21.20 -9.37 11.78
N ASN A 241 20.85 -8.29 11.05
CA ASN A 241 21.78 -7.23 10.63
C ASN A 241 21.39 -5.83 11.17
N THR A 242 20.38 -5.76 12.02
CA THR A 242 19.84 -4.49 12.51
C THR A 242 20.74 -3.79 13.52
N ARG A 243 20.70 -2.46 13.53
CA ARG A 243 21.47 -1.61 14.45
C ARG A 243 20.61 -1.22 15.65
N GLY A 244 21.22 -1.03 16.82
CA GLY A 244 20.54 -0.45 17.99
C GLY A 244 19.49 -1.34 18.68
N PHE A 245 19.53 -2.66 18.47
CA PHE A 245 18.82 -3.65 19.29
C PHE A 245 19.83 -4.51 20.04
N THR A 246 19.51 -4.87 21.28
CA THR A 246 20.31 -5.79 22.11
C THR A 246 20.27 -7.22 21.56
N GLU A 247 21.23 -8.05 21.93
CA GLU A 247 21.26 -9.46 21.51
C GLU A 247 20.02 -10.24 22.00
N GLU A 248 19.56 -9.96 23.23
CA GLU A 248 18.30 -10.52 23.76
C GLU A 248 17.09 -10.13 22.92
N GLU A 249 16.96 -8.85 22.55
CA GLU A 249 15.86 -8.36 21.72
C GLU A 249 15.88 -8.99 20.32
N ARG A 250 17.06 -9.18 19.71
CA ARG A 250 17.20 -9.85 18.41
C ARG A 250 16.86 -11.33 18.49
N ALA A 251 17.34 -12.01 19.52
CA ALA A 251 17.04 -13.42 19.75
C ALA A 251 15.53 -13.63 19.94
N VAL A 252 14.87 -12.74 20.71
CA VAL A 252 13.41 -12.78 20.89
C VAL A 252 12.69 -12.45 19.58
N ALA A 253 13.18 -11.50 18.78
CA ALA A 253 12.60 -11.20 17.47
C ALA A 253 12.67 -12.39 16.51
N VAL A 254 13.84 -13.03 16.39
CA VAL A 254 14.01 -14.23 15.56
C VAL A 254 13.12 -15.35 16.08
N LEU A 255 13.10 -15.61 17.40
CA LEU A 255 12.25 -16.64 17.98
C LEU A 255 10.76 -16.41 17.70
N ARG A 256 10.25 -15.18 17.87
CA ARG A 256 8.85 -14.84 17.57
C ARG A 256 8.51 -15.06 16.10
N MET A 257 9.43 -14.67 15.21
CA MET A 257 9.24 -14.92 13.79
C MET A 257 9.35 -16.41 13.47
N THR A 258 10.26 -17.16 14.08
CA THR A 258 10.38 -18.62 13.89
C THR A 258 9.20 -19.38 14.50
N GLU A 259 8.55 -18.88 15.55
CA GLU A 259 7.29 -19.42 16.06
C GLU A 259 6.15 -19.12 15.07
N ASP A 260 6.04 -17.90 14.56
CA ASP A 260 5.02 -17.52 13.55
C ASP A 260 5.28 -18.16 12.17
N VAL A 261 6.53 -18.43 11.82
CA VAL A 261 6.99 -19.01 10.54
C VAL A 261 7.09 -20.53 10.63
N GLY A 262 7.52 -21.13 11.74
CA GLY A 262 7.52 -22.59 11.96
C GLY A 262 6.12 -23.18 11.99
N GLU A 263 5.12 -22.35 12.25
CA GLU A 263 3.73 -22.61 11.92
C GLU A 263 3.54 -22.72 10.38
N ALA A 264 4.02 -21.78 9.54
CA ALA A 264 3.72 -21.75 8.09
C ALA A 264 4.75 -22.39 7.11
N ASP A 265 6.00 -22.67 7.50
CA ASP A 265 7.12 -22.89 6.55
C ASP A 265 7.21 -24.31 5.95
N LYS A 266 6.18 -25.14 6.09
CA LYS A 266 6.02 -26.30 5.17
C LYS A 266 5.41 -25.88 3.82
N ASP A 267 4.86 -24.67 3.70
CA ASP A 267 4.16 -24.21 2.49
C ASP A 267 5.10 -23.61 1.41
N SER A 268 6.38 -23.36 1.69
CA SER A 268 7.29 -22.63 0.78
C SER A 268 8.16 -23.47 -0.14
N GLU A 269 8.38 -24.76 0.15
CA GLU A 269 9.38 -25.56 -0.59
C GLU A 269 8.88 -26.10 -1.95
N GLU A 270 7.57 -26.13 -2.23
CA GLU A 270 7.06 -26.90 -3.39
C GLU A 270 6.46 -26.10 -4.56
N GLN A 271 6.23 -24.78 -4.47
CA GLN A 271 5.57 -24.03 -5.56
C GLN A 271 6.34 -22.79 -6.00
N SER A 272 6.96 -22.87 -7.19
CA SER A 272 7.60 -21.74 -7.87
C SER A 272 6.61 -20.57 -8.07
N ALA A 273 7.09 -19.32 -7.95
CA ALA A 273 6.30 -18.11 -8.21
C ALA A 273 5.62 -18.13 -9.59
N PHE A 274 6.22 -18.81 -10.57
CA PHE A 274 5.62 -19.04 -11.89
C PHE A 274 4.37 -19.92 -11.86
N ALA A 275 4.36 -20.96 -11.01
CA ALA A 275 3.17 -21.78 -10.80
C ALA A 275 2.06 -20.94 -10.15
N GLY A 276 2.41 -20.13 -9.15
CA GLY A 276 1.49 -19.16 -8.53
C GLY A 276 0.90 -18.16 -9.54
N LEU A 277 1.71 -17.66 -10.48
CA LEU A 277 1.26 -16.78 -11.57
C LEU A 277 0.26 -17.47 -12.49
N PHE A 278 0.53 -18.69 -12.93
CA PHE A 278 -0.39 -19.41 -13.81
C PHE A 278 -1.72 -19.73 -13.11
N MET A 279 -1.69 -20.03 -11.80
CA MET A 279 -2.91 -20.21 -11.00
C MET A 279 -3.68 -18.90 -10.81
N ALA A 280 -2.99 -17.76 -10.71
CA ALA A 280 -3.60 -16.44 -10.59
C ALA A 280 -4.28 -16.04 -11.91
N VAL A 281 -3.60 -16.16 -13.04
CA VAL A 281 -4.13 -15.82 -14.37
C VAL A 281 -5.36 -16.66 -14.76
N LYS A 282 -5.53 -17.86 -14.20
CA LYS A 282 -6.75 -18.67 -14.41
C LYS A 282 -7.92 -18.31 -13.50
N ASP A 283 -7.70 -17.49 -12.46
CA ASP A 283 -8.72 -17.20 -11.46
C ASP A 283 -9.57 -15.98 -11.85
N VAL A 284 -10.81 -16.24 -12.27
CA VAL A 284 -11.78 -15.20 -12.65
C VAL A 284 -12.00 -14.16 -11.55
N LYS A 285 -11.85 -14.53 -10.26
CA LYS A 285 -11.97 -13.60 -9.13
C LYS A 285 -10.99 -12.44 -9.21
N ILE A 286 -9.77 -12.68 -9.71
CA ILE A 286 -8.73 -11.67 -9.83
C ILE A 286 -9.12 -10.61 -10.85
N TYR A 287 -9.69 -11.00 -11.99
CA TYR A 287 -10.14 -10.05 -13.02
C TYR A 287 -11.35 -9.23 -12.57
N VAL A 288 -12.32 -9.84 -11.90
CA VAL A 288 -13.48 -9.13 -11.34
C VAL A 288 -13.02 -8.08 -10.34
N LEU A 289 -12.15 -8.44 -9.39
CA LEU A 289 -11.58 -7.49 -8.44
C LEU A 289 -10.71 -6.44 -9.12
N SER A 290 -9.91 -6.80 -10.12
CA SER A 290 -9.05 -5.85 -10.85
C SER A 290 -9.89 -4.80 -11.56
N ILE A 291 -10.93 -5.18 -12.31
CA ILE A 291 -11.83 -4.24 -13.00
C ILE A 291 -12.57 -3.36 -11.99
N THR A 292 -13.09 -3.95 -10.91
CA THR A 292 -13.74 -3.22 -9.82
C THR A 292 -12.80 -2.17 -9.24
N PHE A 293 -11.54 -2.53 -9.02
CA PHE A 293 -10.57 -1.65 -8.40
C PHE A 293 -10.04 -0.58 -9.36
N ILE A 294 -9.91 -0.88 -10.65
CA ILE A 294 -9.64 0.12 -11.71
C ILE A 294 -10.76 1.18 -11.73
N ALA A 295 -12.02 0.75 -11.76
CA ALA A 295 -13.17 1.66 -11.74
C ALA A 295 -13.17 2.52 -10.46
N TYR A 296 -12.83 1.90 -9.32
CA TYR A 296 -12.79 2.62 -8.07
C TYR A 296 -11.70 3.68 -8.04
N VAL A 297 -10.46 3.33 -8.40
CA VAL A 297 -9.33 4.27 -8.48
C VAL A 297 -9.63 5.39 -9.47
N LEU A 298 -10.24 5.08 -10.62
CA LEU A 298 -10.67 6.10 -11.57
C LEU A 298 -11.68 7.06 -10.95
N GLY A 299 -12.66 6.56 -10.18
CA GLY A 299 -13.60 7.40 -9.47
C GLY A 299 -12.95 8.28 -8.38
N LEU A 300 -11.84 7.83 -7.79
CA LEU A 300 -11.04 8.59 -6.82
C LEU A 300 -10.08 9.62 -7.45
N SER A 301 -9.97 9.65 -8.78
CA SER A 301 -9.02 10.52 -9.52
C SER A 301 -9.20 12.02 -9.28
N PHE A 302 -10.33 12.45 -8.72
CA PHE A 302 -10.59 13.84 -8.34
C PHE A 302 -9.53 14.40 -7.38
N ASN A 303 -8.85 13.53 -6.63
CA ASN A 303 -7.76 13.89 -5.73
C ASN A 303 -6.65 14.71 -6.42
N SER A 304 -6.23 14.31 -7.63
CA SER A 304 -5.19 15.01 -8.40
C SER A 304 -5.60 16.42 -8.88
N TYR A 305 -6.88 16.76 -8.74
CA TYR A 305 -7.46 18.04 -9.13
C TYR A 305 -8.15 18.72 -7.94
N PHE A 306 -8.02 18.19 -6.73
CA PHE A 306 -8.79 18.62 -5.57
C PHE A 306 -8.64 20.12 -5.25
N PRO A 307 -7.42 20.72 -5.30
CA PRO A 307 -7.26 22.16 -5.13
C PRO A 307 -7.94 22.95 -6.27
N SER A 308 -7.87 22.48 -7.51
CA SER A 308 -8.55 23.10 -8.66
C SER A 308 -10.07 23.03 -8.53
N LEU A 309 -10.61 21.91 -8.04
CA LEU A 309 -12.04 21.76 -7.74
C LEU A 309 -12.46 22.70 -6.61
N THR A 310 -11.63 22.85 -5.58
CA THR A 310 -11.88 23.80 -4.48
C THR A 310 -11.84 25.25 -4.98
N LYS A 311 -10.96 25.58 -5.95
CA LYS A 311 -10.87 26.93 -6.56
C LYS A 311 -12.20 27.36 -7.18
N THR A 312 -13.00 26.41 -7.67
CA THR A 312 -14.32 26.72 -8.26
C THR A 312 -15.35 27.26 -7.25
N LEU A 313 -15.03 27.27 -5.96
CA LEU A 313 -15.80 27.94 -4.90
C LEU A 313 -15.58 29.46 -4.90
N ASN A 314 -14.62 29.97 -5.70
CA ASN A 314 -14.28 31.38 -5.86
C ASN A 314 -13.66 32.05 -4.62
N PHE A 315 -12.89 31.30 -3.83
CA PHE A 315 -12.00 31.86 -2.81
C PHE A 315 -10.64 32.24 -3.43
N GLY A 316 -9.83 33.00 -2.68
CA GLY A 316 -8.44 33.30 -3.07
C GLY A 316 -7.55 32.05 -3.11
N LYS A 317 -6.34 32.18 -3.67
CA LYS A 317 -5.38 31.06 -3.88
C LYS A 317 -5.04 30.36 -2.56
N THR A 318 -4.66 31.14 -1.55
CA THR A 318 -4.26 30.64 -0.23
C THR A 318 -5.45 30.06 0.52
N GLU A 319 -6.59 30.76 0.52
CA GLU A 319 -7.82 30.30 1.17
C GLU A 319 -8.32 28.99 0.55
N THR A 320 -8.24 28.86 -0.78
CA THR A 320 -8.61 27.64 -1.51
C THR A 320 -7.78 26.45 -1.01
N LEU A 321 -6.46 26.60 -0.90
CA LEU A 321 -5.57 25.53 -0.45
C LEU A 321 -5.80 25.19 1.04
N LEU A 322 -6.03 26.19 1.88
CA LEU A 322 -6.40 25.95 3.29
C LEU A 322 -7.73 25.21 3.41
N LEU A 323 -8.74 25.58 2.63
CA LEU A 323 -10.05 24.91 2.60
C LEU A 323 -10.00 23.50 2.02
N SER A 324 -8.96 23.18 1.22
CA SER A 324 -8.75 21.83 0.71
C SER A 324 -8.29 20.83 1.80
N ALA A 325 -7.70 21.27 2.90
CA ALA A 325 -7.17 20.35 3.93
C ALA A 325 -8.25 19.69 4.82
N PRO A 326 -9.27 20.41 5.36
CA PRO A 326 -10.27 19.83 6.26
C PRO A 326 -11.04 18.60 5.73
N PRO A 327 -11.46 18.54 4.45
CA PRO A 327 -12.08 17.34 3.89
C PRO A 327 -11.23 16.06 4.05
N TRP A 328 -9.92 16.16 3.81
CA TRP A 328 -8.99 15.03 3.95
C TRP A 328 -8.78 14.60 5.39
N ILE A 329 -8.79 15.56 6.33
CA ILE A 329 -8.73 15.27 7.77
C ILE A 329 -9.97 14.47 8.20
N LEU A 330 -11.17 14.91 7.81
CA LEU A 330 -12.41 14.17 8.09
C LEU A 330 -12.37 12.77 7.46
N SER A 331 -11.95 12.68 6.20
CA SER A 331 -11.82 11.41 5.49
C SER A 331 -10.89 10.44 6.22
N CYS A 332 -9.79 10.92 6.82
CA CYS A 332 -8.91 10.10 7.66
C CYS A 332 -9.66 9.50 8.86
N PHE A 333 -10.42 10.31 9.61
CA PHE A 333 -11.22 9.83 10.74
C PHE A 333 -12.30 8.84 10.29
N VAL A 334 -13.04 9.14 9.22
CA VAL A 334 -14.07 8.26 8.66
C VAL A 334 -13.47 6.92 8.21
N SER A 335 -12.29 6.97 7.59
CA SER A 335 -11.57 5.77 7.12
C SER A 335 -11.14 4.87 8.28
N LEU A 336 -10.65 5.44 9.37
CA LEU A 336 -10.28 4.69 10.58
C LEU A 336 -11.50 4.01 11.22
N VAL A 337 -12.60 4.75 11.37
CA VAL A 337 -13.86 4.21 11.94
C VAL A 337 -14.44 3.12 11.04
N ASN A 338 -14.45 3.34 9.72
CA ASN A 338 -14.96 2.37 8.75
C ASN A 338 -14.12 1.09 8.72
N ALA A 339 -12.78 1.20 8.76
CA ALA A 339 -11.89 0.05 8.83
C ALA A 339 -12.08 -0.75 10.12
N TRP A 340 -12.15 -0.07 11.28
CA TRP A 340 -12.40 -0.72 12.56
C TRP A 340 -13.75 -1.44 12.61
N HIS A 341 -14.81 -0.80 12.09
CA HIS A 341 -16.13 -1.41 12.05
C HIS A 341 -16.18 -2.59 11.05
N SER A 342 -15.48 -2.49 9.91
CA SER A 342 -15.33 -3.58 8.95
C SER A 342 -14.64 -4.80 9.55
N ASP A 343 -13.59 -4.58 10.34
CA ASP A 343 -12.89 -5.66 11.05
C ASP A 343 -13.78 -6.29 12.13
N ARG A 344 -14.66 -5.52 12.79
CA ARG A 344 -15.58 -6.05 13.79
C ARG A 344 -16.73 -6.87 13.19
N GLN A 345 -17.31 -6.40 12.08
CA GLN A 345 -18.47 -7.06 11.46
C GLN A 345 -18.08 -8.17 10.48
N GLN A 346 -16.82 -8.22 10.03
CA GLN A 346 -16.32 -9.18 9.02
C GLN A 346 -17.07 -9.14 7.67
N GLU A 347 -17.87 -8.10 7.41
CA GLU A 347 -18.50 -7.83 6.13
C GLU A 347 -17.67 -6.76 5.40
N ARG A 348 -16.97 -7.10 4.32
CA ARG A 348 -16.08 -6.15 3.62
C ARG A 348 -16.84 -5.36 2.56
N CYS A 349 -17.78 -5.99 1.84
CA CYS A 349 -18.46 -5.38 0.71
C CYS A 349 -19.27 -4.12 1.09
N TRP A 350 -20.05 -4.16 2.18
CA TRP A 350 -20.86 -3.01 2.60
C TRP A 350 -20.04 -1.83 3.09
N HIS A 351 -18.87 -2.10 3.69
CA HIS A 351 -17.92 -1.08 4.12
C HIS A 351 -17.14 -0.44 2.96
N ILE A 352 -17.26 -1.00 1.75
CA ILE A 352 -16.77 -0.40 0.51
C ILE A 352 -17.90 0.39 -0.17
N ILE A 353 -19.08 -0.23 -0.30
CA ILE A 353 -20.25 0.38 -0.96
C ILE A 353 -20.73 1.63 -0.22
N GLY A 354 -20.79 1.61 1.11
CA GLY A 354 -21.25 2.74 1.92
C GLY A 354 -20.49 4.05 1.64
N PRO A 355 -19.16 4.09 1.80
CA PRO A 355 -18.35 5.25 1.44
C PRO A 355 -18.46 5.66 -0.04
N VAL A 356 -18.54 4.70 -0.96
CA VAL A 356 -18.72 4.99 -2.39
C VAL A 356 -20.05 5.70 -2.65
N LEU A 357 -21.15 5.27 -2.01
CA LEU A 357 -22.45 5.94 -2.10
C LEU A 357 -22.41 7.36 -1.55
N VAL A 358 -21.73 7.58 -0.42
CA VAL A 358 -21.52 8.92 0.14
C VAL A 358 -20.77 9.81 -0.86
N GLY A 359 -19.74 9.26 -1.51
CA GLY A 359 -19.02 9.95 -2.59
C GLY A 359 -19.91 10.31 -3.79
N ILE A 360 -20.78 9.40 -4.22
CA ILE A 360 -21.77 9.65 -5.29
C ILE A 360 -22.67 10.82 -4.93
N VAL A 361 -23.19 10.88 -3.70
CA VAL A 361 -24.01 12.01 -3.25
C VAL A 361 -23.22 13.32 -3.33
N GLY A 362 -21.95 13.31 -2.92
CA GLY A 362 -21.06 14.45 -3.06
C GLY A 362 -20.87 14.89 -4.53
N PHE A 363 -20.68 13.98 -5.46
CA PHE A 363 -20.58 14.33 -6.89
C PHE A 363 -21.90 14.89 -7.43
N ILE A 364 -23.05 14.29 -7.06
CA ILE A 364 -24.37 14.76 -7.48
C ILE A 364 -24.62 16.20 -6.99
N ILE A 365 -24.33 16.50 -5.72
CA ILE A 365 -24.47 17.86 -5.19
C ILE A 365 -23.61 18.83 -6.01
N SER A 366 -22.34 18.51 -6.23
CA SER A 366 -21.43 19.36 -7.02
C SER A 366 -21.86 19.57 -8.48
N MET A 367 -22.63 18.65 -9.06
CA MET A 367 -23.24 18.83 -10.39
C MET A 367 -24.52 19.65 -10.36
N ALA A 368 -25.36 19.44 -9.34
CA ALA A 368 -26.72 19.96 -9.26
C ALA A 368 -26.81 21.41 -8.78
N THR A 369 -25.85 21.90 -7.99
CA THR A 369 -25.90 23.25 -7.41
C THR A 369 -24.63 24.06 -7.63
N SER A 370 -24.79 25.38 -7.76
CA SER A 370 -23.71 26.36 -7.75
C SER A 370 -23.48 26.97 -6.36
N ASN A 371 -24.29 26.61 -5.35
CA ASN A 371 -24.18 27.15 -4.00
C ASN A 371 -22.84 26.75 -3.35
N THR A 372 -22.07 27.73 -2.89
CA THR A 372 -20.73 27.54 -2.32
C THR A 372 -20.71 26.63 -1.10
N ALA A 373 -21.65 26.80 -0.16
CA ALA A 373 -21.71 26.00 1.05
C ALA A 373 -22.04 24.53 0.74
N ALA A 374 -23.02 24.30 -0.14
CA ALA A 374 -23.39 22.96 -0.57
C ALA A 374 -22.23 22.24 -1.29
N ARG A 375 -21.50 22.94 -2.17
CA ARG A 375 -20.33 22.40 -2.86
C ARG A 375 -19.15 22.15 -1.92
N TYR A 376 -18.98 22.97 -0.88
CA TYR A 376 -17.96 22.71 0.14
C TYR A 376 -18.28 21.44 0.94
N VAL A 377 -19.53 21.28 1.39
CA VAL A 377 -20.00 20.03 2.03
C VAL A 377 -19.82 18.84 1.09
N ALA A 378 -20.10 19.01 -0.21
CA ALA A 378 -19.87 17.97 -1.19
C ALA A 378 -18.41 17.48 -1.25
N LEU A 379 -17.41 18.35 -1.08
CA LEU A 379 -16.00 17.96 -1.02
C LEU A 379 -15.69 17.04 0.17
N PHE A 380 -16.34 17.23 1.32
CA PHE A 380 -16.23 16.31 2.47
C PHE A 380 -16.82 14.94 2.15
N LEU A 381 -17.97 14.89 1.48
CA LEU A 381 -18.61 13.63 1.09
C LEU A 381 -17.78 12.89 0.04
N GLN A 382 -17.25 13.61 -0.95
CA GLN A 382 -16.37 13.06 -2.00
C GLN A 382 -15.09 12.49 -1.40
N SER A 383 -14.38 13.25 -0.57
CA SER A 383 -13.14 12.78 0.08
C SER A 383 -13.39 11.58 1.02
N SER A 384 -14.54 11.51 1.68
CA SER A 384 -14.91 10.38 2.54
C SER A 384 -15.06 9.05 1.79
N SER A 385 -15.22 9.08 0.46
CA SER A 385 -15.25 7.85 -0.34
C SER A 385 -13.98 7.02 -0.20
N TYR A 386 -12.82 7.65 0.05
CA TYR A 386 -11.55 6.95 0.31
C TYR A 386 -11.60 5.95 1.47
N ALA A 387 -12.56 6.07 2.39
CA ALA A 387 -12.74 5.10 3.47
C ALA A 387 -12.97 3.67 2.97
N GLY A 388 -13.60 3.50 1.80
CA GLY A 388 -13.76 2.17 1.19
C GLY A 388 -12.45 1.64 0.60
N PHE A 389 -11.53 2.51 0.18
CA PHE A 389 -10.29 2.14 -0.52
C PHE A 389 -9.36 1.33 0.37
N ILE A 390 -9.25 1.71 1.64
CA ILE A 390 -8.48 0.97 2.65
C ILE A 390 -9.06 -0.43 2.87
N VAL A 391 -10.40 -0.53 2.93
CA VAL A 391 -11.09 -1.81 3.15
C VAL A 391 -10.91 -2.75 1.96
N VAL A 392 -10.90 -2.25 0.72
CA VAL A 392 -10.65 -3.07 -0.48
C VAL A 392 -9.31 -3.79 -0.40
N TYR A 393 -8.24 -3.12 0.04
CA TYR A 393 -6.92 -3.78 0.19
C TYR A 393 -6.93 -4.95 1.18
N SER A 394 -7.63 -4.78 2.31
CA SER A 394 -7.86 -5.87 3.26
C SER A 394 -8.67 -7.00 2.62
N TRP A 395 -9.71 -6.65 1.86
CA TRP A 395 -10.60 -7.63 1.23
C TRP A 395 -9.88 -8.49 0.19
N ILE A 396 -9.04 -7.88 -0.66
CA ILE A 396 -8.17 -8.60 -1.61
C ILE A 396 -7.31 -9.62 -0.87
N SER A 397 -6.66 -9.19 0.22
CA SER A 397 -5.77 -10.06 1.00
C SER A 397 -6.49 -11.24 1.65
N SER A 398 -7.75 -11.06 2.03
CA SER A 398 -8.59 -12.12 2.63
C SER A 398 -9.26 -13.05 1.62
N SER A 399 -9.43 -12.62 0.37
CA SER A 399 -10.15 -13.36 -0.67
C SER A 399 -9.29 -14.44 -1.37
N PHE A 400 -7.97 -14.43 -1.14
CA PHE A 400 -7.01 -15.38 -1.72
C PHE A 400 -6.17 -16.04 -0.62
N PRO A 401 -6.71 -16.95 0.19
CA PRO A 401 -6.01 -17.53 1.34
C PRO A 401 -4.81 -18.43 0.97
N ARG A 402 -4.91 -19.31 -0.04
CA ARG A 402 -3.84 -20.25 -0.44
C ARG A 402 -3.89 -20.61 -1.95
N PRO A 403 -2.77 -21.04 -2.57
CA PRO A 403 -1.39 -21.08 -2.06
C PRO A 403 -0.79 -19.67 -1.83
N PRO A 404 0.19 -19.50 -0.92
CA PRO A 404 0.83 -18.20 -0.65
C PRO A 404 1.43 -17.55 -1.90
N ALA A 405 2.04 -18.34 -2.80
CA ALA A 405 2.58 -17.87 -4.07
C ALA A 405 1.48 -17.24 -4.96
N LYS A 406 0.31 -17.88 -5.08
CA LYS A 406 -0.84 -17.35 -5.83
C LYS A 406 -1.37 -16.07 -5.18
N ARG A 407 -1.47 -16.02 -3.85
CA ARG A 407 -1.93 -14.85 -3.09
C ARG A 407 -1.05 -13.63 -3.33
N ALA A 408 0.27 -13.80 -3.22
CA ALA A 408 1.23 -12.72 -3.43
C ALA A 408 1.12 -12.15 -4.86
N VAL A 409 1.05 -13.03 -5.86
CA VAL A 409 0.89 -12.63 -7.26
C VAL A 409 -0.47 -11.96 -7.50
N ALA A 410 -1.56 -12.46 -6.91
CA ALA A 410 -2.88 -11.87 -7.04
C ALA A 410 -2.94 -10.43 -6.49
N ILE A 411 -2.41 -10.21 -5.28
CA ILE A 411 -2.35 -8.87 -4.66
C ILE A 411 -1.52 -7.91 -5.53
N ALA A 412 -0.34 -8.36 -5.99
CA ALA A 412 0.54 -7.56 -6.82
C ALA A 412 -0.12 -7.19 -8.16
N MET A 413 -0.75 -8.16 -8.83
CA MET A 413 -1.43 -7.98 -10.11
C MET A 413 -2.62 -7.04 -10.00
N ILE A 414 -3.47 -7.21 -8.98
CA ILE A 414 -4.62 -6.32 -8.74
C ILE A 414 -4.15 -4.89 -8.46
N ASN A 415 -3.11 -4.72 -7.65
CA ASN A 415 -2.56 -3.40 -7.36
C ASN A 415 -1.99 -2.74 -8.63
N ALA A 416 -1.14 -3.45 -9.39
CA ALA A 416 -0.55 -2.93 -10.62
C ALA A 416 -1.63 -2.53 -11.66
N LEU A 417 -2.63 -3.39 -11.87
CA LEU A 417 -3.74 -3.11 -12.78
C LEU A 417 -4.57 -1.91 -12.32
N SER A 418 -4.79 -1.75 -11.00
CA SER A 418 -5.56 -0.61 -10.48
C SER A 418 -4.95 0.75 -10.82
N GLN A 419 -3.63 0.84 -11.00
CA GLN A 419 -2.96 2.09 -11.38
C GLN A 419 -3.34 2.57 -12.79
N ILE A 420 -3.88 1.69 -13.64
CA ILE A 420 -4.50 2.09 -14.92
C ILE A 420 -5.65 3.08 -14.66
N GLY A 421 -6.38 2.93 -13.54
CA GLY A 421 -7.41 3.87 -13.12
C GLY A 421 -6.85 5.29 -12.89
N ASN A 422 -5.63 5.42 -12.35
CA ASN A 422 -4.97 6.71 -12.17
C ASN A 422 -4.50 7.32 -13.50
N ILE A 423 -4.02 6.47 -14.43
CA ILE A 423 -3.65 6.91 -15.80
C ILE A 423 -4.87 7.47 -16.51
N CYS A 424 -5.97 6.71 -16.56
CA CYS A 424 -7.21 7.15 -17.19
C CYS A 424 -7.81 8.36 -16.47
N GLY A 425 -7.86 8.31 -15.14
CA GLY A 425 -8.39 9.38 -14.28
C GLY A 425 -7.68 10.72 -14.45
N SER A 426 -6.39 10.69 -14.77
CA SER A 426 -5.61 11.91 -15.08
C SER A 426 -6.19 12.70 -16.26
N TYR A 427 -6.87 12.06 -17.22
CA TYR A 427 -7.49 12.75 -18.37
C TYR A 427 -8.96 13.11 -18.14
N VAL A 428 -9.64 12.52 -17.14
CA VAL A 428 -11.07 12.73 -16.89
C VAL A 428 -11.39 14.17 -16.49
N TRP A 429 -10.46 14.82 -15.79
CA TRP A 429 -10.66 16.16 -15.24
C TRP A 429 -10.28 17.30 -16.18
N ASN A 430 -9.95 16.99 -17.44
CA ASN A 430 -9.79 18.01 -18.49
C ASN A 430 -11.12 18.47 -19.09
N MET A 431 -12.24 17.84 -18.74
CA MET A 431 -13.56 18.20 -19.24
C MET A 431 -14.15 19.35 -18.42
N THR A 432 -13.58 20.55 -18.58
CA THR A 432 -13.98 21.75 -17.84
C THR A 432 -15.31 22.34 -18.31
N ASP A 433 -15.80 21.93 -19.49
CA ASP A 433 -17.07 22.39 -20.03
C ASP A 433 -18.21 22.17 -19.03
N ASN A 434 -18.97 23.23 -18.76
CA ASN A 434 -20.03 23.27 -17.75
C ASN A 434 -19.57 23.03 -16.30
N GLY A 435 -18.34 23.41 -15.93
CA GLY A 435 -17.87 23.40 -14.55
C GLY A 435 -17.58 21.99 -14.01
N TYR A 436 -16.89 21.16 -14.80
CA TYR A 436 -16.54 19.76 -14.50
C TYR A 436 -17.71 18.78 -14.43
N ARG A 437 -18.93 19.18 -14.83
CA ARG A 437 -20.11 18.28 -14.80
C ARG A 437 -19.89 16.97 -15.54
N ASN A 438 -19.24 17.01 -16.70
CA ASN A 438 -18.91 15.80 -17.45
C ASN A 438 -17.92 14.91 -16.69
N SER A 439 -16.87 15.49 -16.09
CA SER A 439 -15.92 14.77 -15.24
C SER A 439 -16.62 14.11 -14.05
N TYR A 440 -17.49 14.85 -13.35
CA TYR A 440 -18.30 14.33 -12.24
C TYR A 440 -19.22 13.18 -12.68
N GLY A 441 -19.82 13.27 -13.87
CA GLY A 441 -20.63 12.20 -14.46
C GLY A 441 -19.83 10.92 -14.70
N VAL A 442 -18.62 11.04 -15.27
CA VAL A 442 -17.73 9.89 -15.51
C VAL A 442 -17.32 9.21 -14.20
N VAL A 443 -16.86 9.96 -13.19
CA VAL A 443 -16.46 9.35 -11.91
C VAL A 443 -17.64 8.75 -11.15
N THR A 444 -18.82 9.37 -11.24
CA THR A 444 -20.06 8.81 -10.66
C THR A 444 -20.44 7.48 -11.33
N ALA A 445 -20.33 7.40 -12.66
CA ALA A 445 -20.57 6.16 -13.39
C ALA A 445 -19.56 5.06 -12.97
N MET A 446 -18.29 5.41 -12.79
CA MET A 446 -17.26 4.45 -12.34
C MET A 446 -17.45 3.98 -10.90
N PHE A 447 -17.98 4.84 -10.02
CA PHE A 447 -18.45 4.42 -8.69
C PHE A 447 -19.65 3.45 -8.80
N GLY A 448 -20.57 3.66 -9.75
CA GLY A 448 -21.63 2.69 -10.07
C GLY A 448 -21.07 1.34 -10.51
N VAL A 449 -20.08 1.33 -11.41
CA VAL A 449 -19.37 0.10 -11.83
C VAL A 449 -18.69 -0.57 -10.64
N THR A 450 -18.10 0.21 -9.73
CA THR A 450 -17.48 -0.29 -8.50
C THR A 450 -18.49 -1.00 -7.62
N ILE A 451 -19.68 -0.41 -7.40
CA ILE A 451 -20.75 -1.02 -6.60
C ILE A 451 -21.20 -2.35 -7.23
N ILE A 452 -21.45 -2.36 -8.54
CA ILE A 452 -21.85 -3.58 -9.27
C ILE A 452 -20.75 -4.64 -9.15
N GLY A 453 -19.49 -4.27 -9.33
CA GLY A 453 -18.33 -5.15 -9.18
C GLY A 453 -18.22 -5.75 -7.78
N CYS A 454 -18.38 -4.93 -6.73
CA CYS A 454 -18.41 -5.41 -5.34
C CYS A 454 -19.57 -6.38 -5.07
N LEU A 455 -20.75 -6.12 -5.63
CA LEU A 455 -21.91 -7.02 -5.47
C LEU A 455 -21.73 -8.34 -6.23
N ILE A 456 -21.18 -8.31 -7.45
CA ILE A 456 -20.83 -9.51 -8.21
C ILE A 456 -19.81 -10.33 -7.43
N PHE A 457 -18.75 -9.69 -6.93
CA PHE A 457 -17.70 -10.36 -6.18
C PHE A 457 -18.25 -10.97 -4.88
N ARG A 458 -19.06 -10.22 -4.14
CA ARG A 458 -19.79 -10.74 -2.97
C ARG A 458 -20.66 -11.95 -3.32
N ALA A 459 -21.41 -11.90 -4.41
CA ALA A 459 -22.24 -13.02 -4.86
C ALA A 459 -21.40 -14.25 -5.22
N MET A 460 -20.22 -14.07 -5.82
CA MET A 460 -19.26 -15.16 -6.07
C MET A 460 -18.78 -15.77 -4.75
N LEU A 461 -18.39 -14.96 -3.76
CA LEU A 461 -17.94 -15.46 -2.46
C LEU A 461 -19.04 -16.17 -1.69
N ILE A 462 -20.28 -15.67 -1.72
CA ILE A 462 -21.44 -16.36 -1.13
C ILE A 462 -21.68 -17.70 -1.81
N ARG A 463 -21.58 -17.78 -3.15
CA ARG A 463 -21.71 -19.05 -3.87
C ARG A 463 -20.61 -20.03 -3.50
N LEU A 464 -19.37 -19.56 -3.35
CA LEU A 464 -18.26 -20.40 -2.87
C LEU A 464 -18.51 -20.89 -1.43
N ASN A 465 -18.98 -20.01 -0.53
CA ASN A 465 -19.36 -20.40 0.83
C ASN A 465 -20.48 -21.45 0.84
N LYS A 466 -21.47 -21.35 -0.05
CA LYS A 466 -22.53 -22.37 -0.19
C LYS A 466 -22.01 -23.69 -0.74
N ARG A 467 -21.10 -23.68 -1.71
CA ARG A 467 -20.48 -24.92 -2.21
C ARG A 467 -19.60 -25.59 -1.16
N LEU A 468 -18.98 -24.80 -0.28
CA LEU A 468 -18.29 -25.29 0.91
C LEU A 468 -19.28 -25.92 1.90
N ASP A 469 -20.45 -25.32 2.12
CA ASP A 469 -21.54 -25.90 2.94
C ASP A 469 -22.06 -27.22 2.37
N GLU A 470 -22.23 -27.28 1.05
CA GLU A 470 -22.75 -28.43 0.33
C GLU A 470 -21.70 -29.54 0.15
N GLY A 471 -20.44 -29.30 0.55
CA GLY A 471 -19.33 -30.26 0.39
C GLY A 471 -18.96 -30.55 -1.06
N ILE A 472 -19.43 -29.75 -2.02
CA ILE A 472 -19.20 -29.95 -3.47
C ILE A 472 -17.81 -29.48 -3.86
N ASP A 473 -17.44 -28.30 -3.37
CA ASP A 473 -16.06 -27.83 -3.38
C ASP A 473 -15.53 -28.10 -1.97
N THR A 474 -15.38 -29.37 -1.56
CA THR A 474 -14.39 -29.65 -0.52
C THR A 474 -13.12 -28.98 -1.01
N TRP A 475 -12.55 -28.05 -0.23
CA TRP A 475 -11.10 -27.82 -0.33
C TRP A 475 -10.51 -29.20 -0.54
N VAL A 476 -9.93 -29.47 -1.72
CA VAL A 476 -9.44 -30.82 -2.00
C VAL A 476 -8.52 -31.10 -0.83
N VAL A 477 -9.00 -31.93 0.10
CA VAL A 477 -8.30 -32.28 1.32
C VAL A 477 -7.29 -33.28 0.80
N HIS A 478 -6.30 -32.77 0.07
CA HIS A 478 -5.04 -33.46 0.03
C HIS A 478 -4.64 -33.59 1.49
N GLY A 479 -4.43 -34.83 1.95
CA GLY A 479 -4.01 -35.12 3.32
C GLY A 479 -2.87 -34.20 3.74
N ASP A 480 -1.97 -33.90 2.79
CA ASP A 480 -0.91 -32.89 2.91
C ASP A 480 -1.41 -31.51 3.37
N VAL A 481 -2.49 -30.96 2.81
CA VAL A 481 -2.96 -29.60 3.13
C VAL A 481 -3.64 -29.53 4.51
N ALA A 482 -4.32 -30.61 4.92
CA ALA A 482 -4.87 -30.74 6.27
C ALA A 482 -3.78 -30.95 7.31
N GLU A 483 -2.80 -31.79 7.02
CA GLU A 483 -1.60 -31.98 7.85
C GLU A 483 -0.80 -30.68 7.97
N GLN A 484 -0.68 -29.93 6.88
CA GLN A 484 -0.01 -28.63 6.83
C GLN A 484 -0.77 -27.57 7.64
N THR A 485 -2.10 -27.50 7.55
CA THR A 485 -2.89 -26.51 8.31
C THR A 485 -2.91 -26.82 9.80
N ALA A 486 -3.03 -28.09 10.16
CA ALA A 486 -2.93 -28.55 11.53
C ALA A 486 -1.56 -28.20 12.14
N ALA A 487 -0.48 -28.48 11.39
CA ALA A 487 0.87 -28.07 11.76
C ALA A 487 1.01 -26.53 11.86
N THR A 488 0.33 -25.76 10.99
CA THR A 488 0.37 -24.30 11.00
C THR A 488 -0.35 -23.65 12.15
N GLU A 489 -1.41 -24.25 12.66
CA GLU A 489 -2.13 -23.67 13.80
C GLU A 489 -1.75 -24.35 15.13
N GLY A 490 -0.71 -25.20 15.12
CA GLY A 490 -0.23 -25.91 16.30
C GLY A 490 -1.26 -26.90 16.88
N VAL A 491 -2.19 -27.37 16.05
CA VAL A 491 -3.33 -28.20 16.44
C VAL A 491 -3.27 -29.56 15.75
N ASN A 492 -3.94 -30.57 16.30
CA ASN A 492 -3.95 -31.91 15.71
C ASN A 492 -4.63 -31.91 14.34
N LEU A 493 -4.33 -32.91 13.51
CA LEU A 493 -4.87 -33.05 12.15
C LEU A 493 -6.38 -32.82 12.07
N GLU A 494 -7.09 -33.43 13.02
CA GLU A 494 -8.54 -33.36 13.13
C GLU A 494 -9.06 -31.95 13.42
N GLU A 495 -8.28 -31.16 14.14
CA GLU A 495 -8.59 -29.78 14.51
C GLU A 495 -8.15 -28.80 13.40
N GLY A 496 -7.04 -29.06 12.69
CA GLY A 496 -6.70 -28.38 11.44
C GLY A 496 -7.73 -28.63 10.32
N MET A 497 -8.28 -29.85 10.24
CA MET A 497 -9.41 -30.18 9.38
C MET A 497 -10.67 -29.41 9.82
N LYS A 498 -10.93 -29.26 11.12
CA LYS A 498 -12.04 -28.44 11.64
C LYS A 498 -11.87 -26.95 11.35
N ILE A 499 -10.66 -26.41 11.46
CA ILE A 499 -10.36 -25.01 11.15
C ILE A 499 -10.55 -24.74 9.66
N MET A 500 -10.11 -25.65 8.79
CA MET A 500 -10.39 -25.55 7.35
C MET A 500 -11.88 -25.75 7.02
N ALA A 501 -12.58 -26.64 7.71
CA ALA A 501 -14.02 -26.79 7.59
C ALA A 501 -14.79 -25.55 8.09
N GLY A 502 -14.20 -24.79 9.01
CA GLY A 502 -14.73 -23.52 9.52
C GLY A 502 -14.39 -22.29 8.68
N TYR A 503 -13.50 -22.41 7.67
CA TYR A 503 -13.11 -21.27 6.84
C TYR A 503 -14.29 -20.76 6.01
N ARG A 504 -14.52 -19.44 6.08
CA ARG A 504 -15.52 -18.75 5.27
C ARG A 504 -14.87 -17.56 4.58
N TYR A 505 -15.20 -17.37 3.30
CA TYR A 505 -14.85 -16.14 2.61
C TYR A 505 -15.62 -14.97 3.23
N MET A 506 -14.90 -13.91 3.61
CA MET A 506 -15.50 -12.65 4.06
C MET A 506 -16.24 -11.98 2.90
N THR A 507 -17.53 -11.72 3.08
CA THR A 507 -18.43 -11.25 2.01
C THR A 507 -18.50 -9.75 1.84
#